data_AF-A0A0F8Z5E2-F1
#
_entry.id   AF-A0A0F8Z5E2-F1
#
_cell.length_a   1.000
_cell.length_b   1.000
_cell.length_c   1.000
_cell.angle_alpha   90.00
_cell.angle_beta   90.00
_cell.angle_gamma   90.00
#
_symmetry.space_group_name_H-M   'P 1'
#
loop_
_entity.id
_entity.type
_entity.pdbx_description
1 polymer ?
#
loop_
_entity_poly.entity_id
_entity_poly.type
_entity_poly.pdbx_seq_one_letter_code
_entity_poly.pdbx_strand_id
1 'polypeptide(L)'
;MTHKPFHLYKRSTTRKNKFIYYVQFYDEDGNRLTARSTGQNSKAAAETWAYEQLKKGVIVTEKNITFGKYAENWWEWNKCQYVKGKLERGGDSIVVPTYSFLANFSLHN
;
A
#
# COMPACT_ATOMS: atom_id res chain seq x y z
N MET A 1 12.79 26.83 -19.66
CA MET A 1 13.13 25.40 -19.48
C MET A 1 11.87 24.68 -19.02
N THR A 2 11.32 23.78 -19.83
CA THR A 2 10.08 23.07 -19.51
C THR A 2 10.37 22.10 -18.36
N HIS A 3 9.80 22.35 -17.18
CA HIS A 3 9.96 21.44 -16.05
C HIS A 3 9.27 20.12 -16.41
N LYS A 4 9.99 19.00 -16.26
CA LYS A 4 9.36 17.68 -16.41
C LYS A 4 8.28 17.54 -15.34
N PRO A 5 7.12 16.92 -15.66
CA PRO A 5 6.01 16.75 -14.73
C PRO A 5 6.32 15.79 -13.55
N PHE A 6 7.53 15.23 -13.52
CA PHE A 6 7.99 14.35 -12.46
C PHE A 6 9.51 14.48 -12.29
N HIS A 7 9.99 14.16 -11.09
CA HIS A 7 11.40 14.06 -10.76
C HIS A 7 11.82 12.59 -10.67
N LEU A 8 12.89 12.21 -11.39
CA LEU A 8 13.42 10.85 -11.41
C LEU A 8 14.81 10.81 -10.76
N TYR A 9 15.03 9.90 -9.82
CA TYR A 9 16.32 9.73 -9.16
C TYR A 9 16.66 8.26 -8.92
N LYS A 10 17.96 7.96 -8.78
CA LYS A 10 18.44 6.60 -8.55
C LYS A 10 18.49 6.30 -7.07
N ARG A 11 18.09 5.09 -6.69
CA ARG A 11 18.32 4.54 -5.35
C ARG A 11 19.08 3.22 -5.46
N SER A 12 20.16 3.08 -4.72
CA SER A 12 20.82 1.79 -4.53
C SER A 12 19.89 0.86 -3.74
N THR A 13 19.91 -0.42 -4.09
CA THR A 13 19.20 -1.44 -3.31
C THR A 13 20.17 -2.17 -2.37
N THR A 14 19.64 -2.96 -1.45
CA THR A 14 20.43 -3.75 -0.49
C THR A 14 21.35 -4.77 -1.18
N ARG A 15 21.02 -5.16 -2.41
CA ARG A 15 21.87 -6.03 -3.25
C ARG A 15 22.94 -5.21 -3.96
N LYS A 16 24.20 -5.66 -3.90
CA LYS A 16 25.34 -5.04 -4.57
C LYS A 16 25.04 -4.80 -6.06
N ASN A 17 25.45 -3.63 -6.55
CA ASN A 17 25.38 -3.20 -7.95
C ASN A 17 23.98 -3.19 -8.60
N LYS A 18 22.91 -3.27 -7.80
CA LYS A 18 21.55 -3.14 -8.29
C LYS A 18 20.98 -1.80 -7.86
N PHE A 19 20.43 -1.08 -8.82
CA PHE A 19 19.79 0.21 -8.60
C PHE A 19 18.39 0.18 -9.20
N ILE A 20 17.52 0.96 -8.58
CA ILE A 20 16.13 1.12 -9.01
C ILE A 20 15.88 2.61 -9.15
N TYR A 21 15.20 3.00 -10.22
CA TYR A 21 14.74 4.37 -10.39
C TYR A 21 13.49 4.62 -9.55
N TYR A 22 13.49 5.73 -8.84
CA TYR A 22 12.35 6.23 -8.11
C TYR A 22 11.82 7.46 -8.83
N VAL A 23 10.50 7.65 -8.76
CA VAL A 23 9.82 8.81 -9.34
C VAL A 23 9.03 9.54 -8.26
N GLN A 24 9.13 10.86 -8.27
CA GLN A 24 8.30 11.78 -7.48
C GLN A 24 7.45 12.60 -8.44
N PHE A 25 6.14 12.54 -8.26
CA PHE A 25 5.18 13.38 -8.97
C PHE A 25 4.95 14.68 -8.20
N TYR A 26 4.39 15.67 -8.87
CA TYR A 26 3.91 16.90 -8.26
C TYR A 26 2.38 16.83 -8.16
N ASP A 27 1.81 17.40 -7.10
CA ASP A 27 0.36 17.65 -7.04
C ASP A 27 -0.01 18.94 -7.79
N GLU A 28 -1.30 19.27 -7.76
CA GLU A 28 -1.87 20.49 -8.38
C GLU A 28 -1.38 21.78 -7.69
N ASP A 29 -1.05 21.71 -6.40
CA ASP A 29 -0.48 22.79 -5.58
C ASP A 29 1.05 22.94 -5.77
N GLY A 30 1.66 22.08 -6.60
CA GLY A 30 3.09 22.06 -6.88
C GLY A 30 3.94 21.35 -5.81
N ASN A 31 3.31 20.69 -4.84
CA ASN A 31 4.03 19.94 -3.81
C ASN A 31 4.53 18.59 -4.33
N ARG A 32 5.69 18.15 -3.84
CA ARG A 32 6.24 16.83 -4.20
C ARG A 32 5.51 15.73 -3.44
N LEU A 33 4.96 14.77 -4.18
CA LEU A 33 4.35 13.57 -3.62
C LEU A 33 5.39 12.53 -3.20
N THR A 34 4.93 11.53 -2.44
CA THR A 34 5.78 10.43 -1.99
C THR A 34 6.42 9.70 -3.16
N ALA A 35 7.73 9.47 -3.08
CA ALA A 35 8.47 8.79 -4.11
C ALA A 35 8.00 7.34 -4.27
N ARG A 36 7.71 6.92 -5.51
CA ARG A 36 7.41 5.52 -5.84
C ARG A 36 8.58 4.85 -6.54
N SER A 37 8.80 3.59 -6.19
CA SER A 37 9.72 2.70 -6.90
C SER A 37 9.11 2.34 -8.25
N THR A 38 9.80 2.62 -9.35
CA THR A 38 9.35 2.17 -10.68
C THR A 38 9.67 0.69 -10.92
N GLY A 39 10.56 0.11 -10.10
CA GLY A 39 11.11 -1.23 -10.31
C GLY A 39 12.09 -1.32 -11.49
N GLN A 40 12.30 -0.23 -12.22
CA GLN A 40 13.12 -0.21 -13.43
C GLN A 40 14.58 0.14 -13.12
N ASN A 41 15.49 -0.45 -13.90
CA ASN A 41 16.94 -0.21 -13.84
C ASN A 41 17.45 0.68 -14.98
N SER A 42 16.59 1.12 -15.91
CA SER A 42 16.92 2.02 -17.00
C SER A 42 16.16 3.33 -16.87
N LYS A 43 16.82 4.45 -17.18
CA LYS A 43 16.22 5.78 -17.11
C LYS A 43 15.04 5.90 -18.09
N ALA A 44 15.23 5.43 -19.32
CA ALA A 44 14.19 5.49 -20.36
C ALA A 44 12.96 4.67 -19.97
N ALA A 45 13.16 3.44 -19.49
CA ALA A 45 12.07 2.58 -19.01
C ALA A 45 11.30 3.22 -17.84
N ALA A 46 12.01 3.88 -16.93
CA ALA A 46 11.40 4.57 -15.81
C ALA A 46 10.63 5.84 -16.24
N GLU A 47 11.10 6.55 -17.27
CA GLU A 47 10.38 7.69 -17.85
C GLU A 47 9.09 7.24 -18.55
N THR A 48 9.12 6.17 -19.36
CA THR A 48 7.92 5.60 -19.98
C THR A 48 6.89 5.19 -18.93
N TRP A 49 7.34 4.50 -17.88
CA TRP A 49 6.49 4.12 -16.76
C TRP A 49 5.82 5.33 -16.10
N ALA A 50 6.57 6.41 -15.87
CA ALA A 50 6.03 7.62 -15.28
C ALA A 50 4.94 8.28 -16.15
N TYR A 51 5.16 8.35 -17.47
CA TYR A 51 4.15 8.85 -18.41
C TYR A 51 2.89 7.97 -18.46
N GLU A 52 3.04 6.65 -18.42
CA GLU A 52 1.89 5.73 -18.34
C GLU A 52 1.06 5.97 -17.09
N GLN A 53 1.69 6.23 -15.94
CA GLN A 53 0.97 6.54 -14.70
C GLN A 53 0.27 7.90 -14.75
N LEU A 54 0.91 8.91 -15.33
CA LEU A 54 0.27 10.21 -15.57
C LEU A 54 -0.95 10.06 -16.49
N LYS A 55 -0.84 9.27 -17.57
CA LYS A 55 -1.96 9.01 -18.50
C LYS A 55 -3.11 8.28 -17.82
N LYS A 56 -2.82 7.38 -16.87
CA LYS A 56 -3.83 6.63 -16.11
C LYS A 56 -4.56 7.50 -15.08
N GLY A 57 -4.05 8.68 -14.74
CA GLY A 57 -4.63 9.54 -13.70
C GLY A 57 -4.55 8.95 -12.28
N VAL A 58 -3.87 7.81 -12.11
CA VAL A 58 -3.72 7.14 -10.81
C VAL A 58 -2.48 7.71 -10.13
N ILE A 59 -2.60 8.95 -9.65
CA ILE A 59 -1.71 9.48 -8.62
C ILE A 59 -2.39 9.29 -7.26
N VAL A 60 -2.96 8.11 -7.04
CA VAL A 60 -3.52 7.77 -5.73
C VAL A 60 -2.33 7.42 -4.84
N THR A 61 -1.77 8.43 -4.20
CA THR A 61 -0.95 8.21 -3.00
C THR A 61 -1.91 7.64 -1.96
N GLU A 62 -1.89 6.33 -1.75
CA GLU A 62 -2.60 5.74 -0.61
C GLU A 62 -2.15 6.50 0.63
N LYS A 63 -3.09 7.19 1.27
CA LYS A 63 -2.82 7.86 2.54
C LYS A 63 -2.32 6.77 3.49
N ASN A 64 -1.12 6.95 4.03
CA ASN A 64 -0.60 6.07 5.07
C ASN A 64 -1.67 5.98 6.17
N ILE A 65 -2.28 4.80 6.33
CA ILE A 65 -3.20 4.58 7.44
C ILE A 65 -2.39 4.72 8.73
N THR A 66 -2.91 5.48 9.68
CA THR A 66 -2.28 5.57 10.99
C THR A 66 -2.43 4.24 11.72
N PHE A 67 -1.55 3.95 12.68
CA PHE A 67 -1.70 2.76 13.51
C PHE A 67 -3.05 2.71 14.22
N GLY A 68 -3.54 3.88 14.70
CA GLY A 68 -4.87 4.00 15.29
C GLY A 68 -5.97 3.54 14.34
N LYS A 69 -5.99 4.06 13.11
CA LYS A 69 -6.99 3.69 12.10
C LYS A 69 -6.88 2.22 11.66
N TYR A 70 -5.65 1.70 11.60
CA TYR A 70 -5.40 0.29 11.30
C TYR A 70 -5.93 -0.64 12.41
N ALA A 71 -5.85 -0.21 13.67
CA ALA A 71 -6.23 -0.99 14.85
C ALA A 71 -7.70 -0.80 15.32
N GLU A 72 -8.47 0.11 14.71
CA GLU A 72 -9.87 0.40 15.08
C GLU A 72 -10.72 -0.88 15.25
N ASN A 73 -10.60 -1.82 14.31
CA ASN A 73 -11.37 -3.06 14.29
C ASN A 73 -10.51 -4.30 14.59
N TRP A 74 -9.46 -4.15 15.40
CA TRP A 74 -8.48 -5.22 15.65
C TRP A 74 -9.11 -6.51 16.15
N TRP A 75 -10.12 -6.39 17.02
CA TRP A 75 -10.82 -7.50 17.66
C TRP A 75 -12.03 -8.02 16.86
N GLU A 76 -12.41 -7.34 15.78
CA GLU A 76 -13.51 -7.79 14.90
C GLU A 76 -12.94 -8.68 13.78
N TRP A 77 -13.13 -9.99 13.88
CA TRP A 77 -12.51 -10.96 12.97
C TRP A 77 -12.72 -10.65 11.48
N ASN A 78 -13.96 -10.30 11.11
CA ASN A 78 -14.34 -10.02 9.72
C ASN A 78 -13.97 -8.61 9.23
N LYS A 79 -13.62 -7.69 10.14
CA LYS A 79 -13.28 -6.29 9.81
C LYS A 79 -11.82 -5.94 10.08
N CYS A 80 -11.08 -6.83 10.72
CA CYS A 80 -9.66 -6.65 11.05
C CYS A 80 -8.80 -6.67 9.78
N GLN A 81 -8.07 -5.58 9.55
CA GLN A 81 -7.19 -5.43 8.38
C GLN A 81 -6.07 -6.48 8.35
N TYR A 82 -5.58 -6.92 9.51
CA TYR A 82 -4.56 -7.98 9.60
C TYR A 82 -5.07 -9.31 9.05
N VAL A 83 -6.26 -9.74 9.49
CA VAL A 83 -6.89 -11.00 9.06
C VAL A 83 -7.15 -10.95 7.55
N LYS A 84 -7.72 -9.84 7.06
CA LYS A 84 -7.93 -9.61 5.63
C LYS A 84 -6.64 -9.79 4.82
N GLY A 85 -5.57 -9.10 5.18
CA GLY A 85 -4.29 -9.20 4.46
C GLY A 85 -3.63 -10.58 4.58
N LYS A 86 -3.86 -11.32 5.68
CA LYS A 86 -3.35 -12.69 5.85
C LYS A 86 -4.07 -13.66 4.91
N LEU A 87 -5.39 -13.53 4.76
CA LEU A 87 -6.20 -14.33 3.83
C LEU A 87 -5.81 -14.06 2.37
N GLU A 88 -5.64 -12.79 1.98
CA GLU A 88 -5.22 -12.41 0.62
C GLU A 88 -3.86 -13.00 0.23
N ARG A 89 -2.98 -13.24 1.21
CA ARG A 89 -1.67 -13.89 1.00
C ARG A 89 -1.72 -15.42 1.03
N GLY A 90 -2.92 -16.02 1.09
CA GLY A 90 -3.10 -17.48 1.13
C GLY A 90 -2.82 -18.10 2.50
N GLY A 91 -2.88 -17.32 3.59
CA GLY A 91 -2.81 -17.88 4.94
C GLY A 91 -4.11 -18.62 5.30
N ASP A 92 -3.99 -19.78 5.94
CA ASP A 92 -5.13 -20.62 6.33
C ASP A 92 -6.17 -19.87 7.17
N SER A 93 -7.43 -19.96 6.74
CA SER A 93 -8.63 -19.34 7.30
C SER A 93 -9.08 -19.95 8.65
N ILE A 94 -8.30 -20.86 9.24
CA ILE A 94 -8.75 -21.80 10.29
C ILE A 94 -9.10 -21.11 11.63
N VAL A 95 -8.82 -19.81 11.79
CA VAL A 95 -9.05 -19.11 13.05
C VAL A 95 -10.32 -18.25 13.02
N VAL A 96 -11.36 -18.58 12.24
CA VAL A 96 -12.69 -18.06 12.59
C VAL A 96 -13.03 -18.65 13.96
N PRO A 97 -13.14 -17.85 15.05
CA PRO A 97 -13.74 -18.38 16.24
C PRO A 97 -15.20 -18.60 15.86
N THR A 98 -15.58 -19.86 15.67
CA THR A 98 -16.97 -20.26 15.67
C THR A 98 -17.51 -19.94 17.06
N TYR A 99 -17.88 -18.69 17.28
CA TYR A 99 -18.81 -18.32 18.35
C TYR A 99 -20.18 -18.84 17.96
N SER A 100 -20.30 -20.17 17.94
CA SER A 100 -21.57 -20.82 18.20
C SER A 100 -21.91 -20.52 19.65
N PHE A 101 -22.62 -19.41 19.87
CA PHE A 101 -23.83 -19.41 20.66
C PHE A 101 -23.81 -20.38 21.87
N LEU A 102 -22.99 -20.10 22.89
CA LEU A 102 -23.19 -20.61 24.25
C LEU A 102 -23.34 -19.45 25.24
N ALA A 103 -23.99 -18.37 24.78
CA ALA A 103 -24.72 -17.49 25.68
C ALA A 103 -26.14 -18.07 25.86
N ASN A 104 -26.25 -19.32 26.30
CA ASN A 104 -27.50 -19.82 26.88
C ASN A 104 -27.62 -19.18 28.27
N PHE A 105 -28.23 -18.01 28.26
CA PHE A 105 -29.08 -17.53 29.32
C PHE A 105 -30.00 -18.68 29.77
N SER A 106 -29.65 -19.34 30.87
CA SER A 106 -30.59 -20.14 31.65
C SER A 106 -30.04 -20.34 33.07
N LEU A 107 -29.98 -19.24 33.83
CA LEU A 107 -30.15 -19.33 35.27
C LEU A 107 -31.64 -19.62 35.51
N HIS A 108 -32.01 -20.90 35.48
CA HIS A 108 -33.24 -21.35 36.14
C HIS A 108 -32.98 -21.32 37.64
N ASN A 109 -33.60 -20.36 38.34
CA ASN A 109 -34.06 -20.55 39.70
C ASN A 109 -35.28 -21.47 39.69
#